data_AF-A0A6G4R7M4-F1
#
_entry.id   AF-A0A6G4R7M4-F1
#
_cell.length_a   1.000
_cell.length_b   1.000
_cell.length_c   1.000
_cell.angle_alpha   90.00
_cell.angle_beta   90.00
_cell.angle_gamma   90.00
#
_symmetry.space_group_name_H-M   'P 1'
#
loop_
_entity.id
_entity.type
_entity.pdbx_description
1 polymer ?
#
loop_
_entity_poly.entity_id
_entity_poly.type
_entity_poly.pdbx_seq_one_letter_code
_entity_poly.pdbx_strand_id
1 'polypeptide(L)' 'MSLDDIVSQFNTLLDGEDMTGKQAVLIVVAWMGATALFGLVSYILVFVIIGF' A
#
# COMPACT_ATOMS: atom_id res chain seq x y z
N MET A 1 0.51 -13.21 18.32
CA MET A 1 0.88 -11.94 17.68
C MET A 1 0.06 -10.86 18.37
N SER A 2 0.69 -10.05 19.20
CA SER A 2 0.01 -8.92 19.84
C SER A 2 -0.09 -7.76 18.84
N LEU A 3 -1.06 -6.86 19.02
CA LEU A 3 -1.19 -5.65 18.18
C LEU A 3 0.06 -4.75 18.30
N ASP A 4 0.70 -4.76 19.47
CA ASP A 4 1.93 -4.00 19.74
C ASP A 4 3.12 -4.51 18.90
N ASP A 5 3.23 -5.83 18.68
CA ASP A 5 4.28 -6.42 17.83
C ASP A 5 4.13 -6.01 16.36
N ILE A 6 2.89 -5.84 15.89
CA ILE A 6 2.61 -5.41 14.51
C ILE A 6 2.96 -3.93 14.37
N VAL A 7 2.52 -3.10 15.32
CA VAL A 7 2.81 -1.67 15.33
C VAL A 7 4.31 -1.40 15.39
N SER A 8 5.06 -2.13 16.22
CA SER A 8 6.52 -1.93 16.32
C SER A 8 7.24 -2.30 15.01
N GLN A 9 6.84 -3.38 14.33
CA GLN A 9 7.41 -3.77 13.04
C GLN A 9 7.13 -2.74 11.94
N PHE A 10 5.92 -2.16 11.93
CA PHE A 10 5.59 -1.07 11.00
C PHE A 10 6.41 0.19 11.28
N ASN A 11 6.68 0.51 12.54
CA ASN A 11 7.46 1.70 12.92
C ASN A 11 8.91 1.59 12.44
N THR A 12 9.55 0.42 12.63
CA THR A 12 10.91 0.17 12.13
C THR A 12 10.98 0.16 10.60
N LEU A 13 9.95 -0.35 9.92
CA LEU A 13 9.84 -0.28 8.46
C LEU A 13 9.67 1.16 7.94
N LEU A 14 8.98 2.01 8.70
CA LEU A 14 8.76 3.43 8.37
C LEU A 14 9.98 4.31 8.63
N ASP A 15 10.77 4.01 9.66
CA ASP A 15 12.02 4.72 9.96
C ASP A 15 13.06 4.54 8.85
N GLY A 16 13.03 3.41 8.13
CA GLY A 16 13.85 3.19 6.93
C GLY A 16 15.36 3.18 7.19
N GLU A 17 15.78 3.10 8.46
CA GLU A 17 17.18 3.25 8.90
C GLU A 17 18.12 2.22 8.26
N ASP A 18 17.61 1.01 7.98
CA ASP A 18 18.33 -0.06 7.28
C ASP A 18 17.88 -0.29 5.83
N MET A 19 17.00 0.56 5.30
CA MET A 19 16.35 0.30 4.03
C MET A 19 17.19 0.81 2.85
N THR A 20 17.76 -0.12 2.10
CA THR A 20 18.52 0.23 0.87
C THR A 20 17.62 0.92 -0.16
N GLY A 21 18.16 1.87 -0.92
CA GLY A 21 17.40 2.65 -1.92
C GLY A 21 16.62 1.79 -2.93
N LYS A 22 17.06 0.55 -3.21
CA LYS A 22 16.33 -0.42 -4.04
C LYS A 22 15.05 -0.95 -3.36
N GLN A 23 15.09 -1.19 -2.05
CA GLN A 23 13.91 -1.60 -1.27
C GLN A 23 12.89 -0.48 -1.17
N ALA A 24 13.34 0.77 -0.97
CA ALA A 24 12.47 1.94 -0.99
C ALA A 24 11.68 2.05 -2.29
N VAL A 25 12.35 1.89 -3.44
CA VAL A 25 11.70 1.90 -4.76
C VAL A 25 10.66 0.79 -4.89
N LEU A 26 10.95 -0.43 -4.42
CA LEU A 26 9.99 -1.54 -4.46
C LEU A 26 8.73 -1.24 -3.64
N ILE A 27 8.87 -0.68 -2.44
CA ILE A 27 7.73 -0.30 -1.58
C ILE A 27 6.91 0.80 -2.26
N VAL A 28 7.57 1.83 -2.80
CA VAL A 28 6.89 2.91 -3.51
C VAL A 28 6.13 2.39 -4.73
N VAL A 29 6.76 1.54 -5.55
CA VAL A 29 6.12 0.93 -6.73
C VAL A 29 4.93 0.06 -6.32
N ALA A 30 5.07 -0.75 -5.27
CA ALA A 30 3.98 -1.56 -4.75
C ALA A 30 2.81 -0.69 -4.28
N TRP A 31 3.08 0.40 -3.57
CA TRP A 31 2.07 1.34 -3.10
C TRP A 31 1.36 2.07 -4.25
N MET A 32 2.12 2.55 -5.25
CA MET A 32 1.55 3.17 -6.44
C MET A 32 0.68 2.19 -7.23
N GLY A 33 1.13 0.94 -7.38
CA GLY A 33 0.35 -0.13 -8.02
C GLY A 33 -0.94 -0.43 -7.29
N ALA A 34 -0.90 -0.56 -5.96
CA ALA A 34 -2.08 -0.76 -5.13
C ALA A 34 -3.08 0.41 -5.25
N THR A 35 -2.58 1.65 -5.25
CA THR A 35 -3.40 2.86 -5.41
C THR A 35 -4.07 2.91 -6.79
N ALA A 36 -3.33 2.57 -7.86
CA ALA A 36 -3.87 2.51 -9.20
C ALA A 36 -4.95 1.43 -9.35
N LEU A 37 -4.71 0.23 -8.80
CA LEU A 37 -5.70 -0.85 -8.77
C LEU A 37 -6.95 -0.44 -7.98
N PHE A 38 -6.79 0.22 -6.84
CA PHE A 38 -7.91 0.73 -6.06
C PHE A 38 -8.75 1.73 -6.86
N GLY A 39 -8.12 2.65 -7.58
CA GLY A 39 -8.80 3.59 -8.48
C GLY A 39 -9.57 2.88 -9.60
N LEU A 40 -8.95 1.88 -10.24
CA LEU A 40 -9.59 1.07 -11.28
C LEU A 40 -10.81 0.31 -10.75
N VAL A 41 -10.67 -0.36 -9.61
CA VAL A 41 -11.76 -1.11 -8.97
C VAL A 41 -12.89 -0.16 -8.58
N SER A 42 -12.57 0.99 -7.99
CA SER A 42 -13.55 2.00 -7.61
C SER A 42 -14.31 2.53 -8.82
N TYR A 43 -13.60 2.81 -9.92
CA TYR A 43 -14.22 3.21 -11.18
C TYR A 43 -15.20 2.16 -11.70
N ILE A 44 -14.79 0.89 -11.75
CA ILE A 44 -15.65 -0.22 -12.20
C ILE A 44 -16.88 -0.34 -11.29
N LEU A 45 -16.70 -0.29 -9.97
CA LEU A 45 -17.81 -0.37 -9.02
C LEU A 45 -18.82 0.76 -9.24
N VAL A 46 -18.35 2.00 -9.37
CA VAL A 46 -19.21 3.15 -9.66
C VAL A 46 -19.94 2.96 -10.99
N PHE A 47 -19.25 2.48 -12.03
CA PHE A 47 -19.85 2.22 -13.33
C PHE A 47 -20.96 1.17 -13.27
N VAL A 48 -20.74 0.08 -12.53
CA VAL A 48 -21.75 -0.98 -12.30
C VAL A 48 -22.93 -0.46 -11.47
N ILE A 49 -22.69 0.36 -10.44
CA ILE A 49 -23.74 0.88 -9.56
C ILE A 49 -24.61 1.93 -10.26
N ILE A 50 -24.01 2.83 -11.03
CA ILE A 50 -24.74 3.88 -11.74
C ILE A 50 -25.57 3.30 -12.90
N GLY A 51 -25.31 2.04 -13.28
CA GLY A 51 -26.17 1.30 -14.20
C GLY A 51 -26.08 1.84 -15.62
N PHE A 52 -24.87 1.82 -16.19
CA PHE A 52 -24.74 1.73 -17.64
C PHE A 52 -24.98 0.30 -18.10
#